data_AF-W2C7D8-F1
#
_entry.id   AF-W2C7D8-F1
#
_cell.length_a   1.000
_cell.length_b   1.000
_cell.length_c   1.000
_cell.angle_alpha   90.00
_cell.angle_beta   90.00
_cell.angle_gamma   90.00
#
_symmetry.space_group_name_H-M   'P 1'
#
loop_
_entity.id
_entity.type
_entity.pdbx_description
1 polymer ?
#
loop_
_entity_poly.entity_id
_entity_poly.type
_entity_poly.pdbx_seq_one_letter_code
_entity_poly.pdbx_strand_id
1 'polypeptide(L)'
;MKRYERNRIYLSEDNQKKIKSYRVLLAGASIGSNIAEILLRIGFESLTIVDGDIVEDSNLNRQNYSYSDIGLPKVEALKDRLLSINANAQIKVLHTFIEK
;
A
#
# COMPACT_ATOMS: atom_id res chain seq x y z
N MET A 1 -16.78 -11.58 5.75
CA MET A 1 -15.60 -10.84 6.29
C MET A 1 -16.07 -9.44 6.64
N LYS A 2 -16.22 -9.13 7.94
CA LYS A 2 -16.86 -7.89 8.42
C LYS A 2 -16.22 -6.59 7.89
N ARG A 3 -14.90 -6.61 7.64
CA ARG A 3 -14.13 -5.43 7.22
C ARG A 3 -14.65 -4.77 5.93
N TYR A 4 -15.07 -5.56 4.94
CA TYR A 4 -15.43 -5.05 3.60
C TYR A 4 -16.94 -4.94 3.35
N GLU A 5 -17.76 -5.08 4.40
CA GLU A 5 -19.23 -5.00 4.27
C GLU A 5 -19.67 -3.65 3.70
N ARG A 6 -19.01 -2.55 4.08
CA ARG A 6 -19.32 -1.21 3.54
C ARG A 6 -18.90 -1.01 2.09
N ASN A 7 -17.99 -1.83 1.56
CA ASN A 7 -17.60 -1.76 0.15
C ASN A 7 -18.72 -2.28 -0.76
N ARG A 8 -19.73 -3.00 -0.22
CA ARG A 8 -20.83 -3.62 -0.97
C ARG A 8 -21.70 -2.64 -1.76
N ILE A 9 -21.66 -1.36 -1.41
CA ILE A 9 -22.33 -0.29 -2.17
C ILE A 9 -21.78 -0.19 -3.60
N TYR A 10 -20.48 -0.44 -3.78
CA TYR A 10 -19.78 -0.31 -5.06
C TYR A 10 -19.20 -1.63 -5.59
N LEU A 11 -18.96 -2.61 -4.72
CA LEU A 11 -18.31 -3.89 -5.04
C LEU A 11 -19.14 -5.07 -4.53
N SER A 12 -19.72 -5.83 -5.46
CA SER A 12 -20.40 -7.09 -5.14
C SER A 12 -19.48 -8.05 -4.38
N GLU A 13 -20.06 -9.02 -3.68
CA GLU A 13 -19.27 -10.02 -2.95
C GLU A 13 -18.34 -10.81 -3.86
N ASP A 14 -18.78 -11.18 -5.05
CA ASP A 14 -17.97 -11.90 -6.01
C ASP A 14 -16.81 -11.06 -6.54
N ASN A 15 -17.04 -9.77 -6.81
CA ASN A 15 -15.96 -8.87 -7.19
C ASN A 15 -14.99 -8.65 -6.03
N GLN A 16 -15.47 -8.58 -4.79
CA GLN A 16 -14.60 -8.51 -3.61
C GLN A 16 -13.69 -9.75 -3.50
N LYS A 17 -14.23 -10.94 -3.75
CA LYS A 17 -13.45 -12.20 -3.76
C LYS A 17 -12.40 -12.17 -4.88
N LYS A 18 -12.76 -11.67 -6.08
CA LYS A 18 -11.83 -11.52 -7.21
C LYS A 18 -10.69 -10.53 -6.90
N ILE A 19 -10.98 -9.34 -6.39
CA ILE A 19 -9.90 -8.37 -6.12
C ILE A 19 -8.94 -8.84 -5.02
N LYS A 20 -9.45 -9.61 -4.05
CA LYS A 20 -8.63 -10.20 -2.99
C LYS A 20 -7.63 -11.23 -3.53
N SER A 21 -7.91 -11.89 -4.67
CA SER A 21 -6.97 -12.84 -5.29
C SER A 21 -5.94 -12.20 -6.21
N TYR A 22 -6.14 -10.94 -6.61
CA TYR A 22 -5.16 -10.23 -7.45
C TYR A 22 -3.93 -9.81 -6.66
N ARG A 23 -2.80 -9.80 -7.36
CA ARG A 23 -1.52 -9.29 -6.88
C ARG A 23 -1.23 -7.99 -7.62
N VAL A 24 -0.92 -6.93 -6.87
CA VAL A 24 -0.65 -5.61 -7.44
C VAL A 24 0.83 -5.28 -7.25
N LEU A 25 1.50 -4.85 -8.31
CA LEU A 25 2.83 -4.26 -8.27
C LEU A 25 2.71 -2.73 -8.30
N LEU A 26 3.36 -2.06 -7.37
CA LEU A 26 3.54 -0.61 -7.32
C LEU A 26 5.02 -0.30 -7.56
N ALA A 27 5.32 0.20 -8.76
CA ALA A 27 6.64 0.71 -9.13
C ALA A 27 6.72 2.20 -8.75
N GLY A 28 7.11 2.44 -7.50
CA GLY A 28 7.19 3.76 -6.87
C GLY A 28 6.27 3.86 -5.65
N ALA A 29 6.80 4.46 -4.59
CA ALA A 29 6.16 4.66 -3.29
C ALA A 29 5.93 6.16 -2.99
N SER A 30 6.14 7.06 -3.95
CA SER A 30 5.74 8.47 -3.81
C SER A 30 4.21 8.62 -3.87
N ILE A 31 3.61 8.86 -5.04
CA ILE A 31 2.14 8.83 -5.21
C ILE A 31 1.58 7.43 -4.91
N GLY A 32 2.37 6.40 -5.21
CA GLY A 32 2.03 4.99 -4.96
C GLY A 32 1.70 4.68 -3.51
N SER A 33 2.20 5.46 -2.53
CA SER A 33 1.87 5.27 -1.11
C SER A 33 0.40 5.51 -0.78
N ASN A 34 -0.22 6.54 -1.38
CA ASN A 34 -1.65 6.80 -1.23
C ASN A 34 -2.49 5.73 -1.95
N ILE A 35 -2.07 5.35 -3.16
CA ILE A 35 -2.74 4.32 -3.96
C ILE A 35 -2.70 2.97 -3.23
N ALA A 36 -1.57 2.59 -2.65
CA ALA A 36 -1.40 1.35 -1.90
C ALA A 36 -2.41 1.23 -0.75
N GLU A 37 -2.57 2.30 0.02
CA GLU A 37 -3.53 2.33 1.13
C GLU A 37 -4.98 2.23 0.63
N ILE A 38 -5.32 2.98 -0.42
CA ILE A 38 -6.66 2.92 -1.01
C ILE A 38 -6.96 1.51 -1.52
N LEU A 39 -6.03 0.89 -2.26
CA LEU A 39 -6.17 -0.48 -2.75
C LEU A 39 -6.39 -1.47 -1.60
N LEU A 40 -5.60 -1.35 -0.52
CA LEU A 40 -5.74 -2.21 0.64
C LEU A 40 -7.09 -2.06 1.34
N ARG A 41 -7.58 -0.82 1.48
CA ARG A 41 -8.89 -0.51 2.07
C ARG A 41 -10.06 -1.00 1.20
N ILE A 42 -9.89 -0.97 -0.12
CA ILE A 42 -10.87 -1.53 -1.06
C ILE A 42 -10.86 -3.07 -1.05
N GLY A 43 -9.72 -3.68 -0.73
CA GLY A 43 -9.60 -5.11 -0.43
C GLY A 43 -8.67 -5.89 -1.35
N PHE A 44 -7.72 -5.22 -1.99
CA PHE A 44 -6.52 -5.86 -2.51
C PHE A 44 -5.59 -6.18 -1.33
N GLU A 45 -5.32 -7.46 -1.09
CA GLU A 45 -4.54 -7.86 0.08
C GLU A 45 -3.12 -8.32 -0.26
N SER A 46 -2.75 -8.38 -1.54
CA SER A 46 -1.40 -8.75 -1.98
C SER A 46 -0.76 -7.64 -2.81
N LEU A 47 0.22 -6.96 -2.22
CA LEU A 47 0.90 -5.80 -2.81
C LEU A 47 2.41 -6.05 -2.82
N THR A 48 3.06 -5.79 -3.94
CA THR A 48 4.52 -5.67 -4.04
C THR A 48 4.86 -4.22 -4.34
N ILE A 49 5.73 -3.62 -3.54
CA ILE A 49 6.11 -2.21 -3.67
C ILE A 49 7.61 -2.14 -3.93
N VAL A 50 8.00 -1.35 -4.92
CA VAL A 50 9.40 -1.14 -5.32
C VAL A 50 9.67 0.35 -5.35
N ASP A 51 10.62 0.83 -4.57
CA ASP A 51 11.09 2.22 -4.57
C ASP A 51 12.50 2.25 -3.96
N GLY A 52 13.38 3.13 -4.43
CA GLY A 52 14.77 3.25 -3.98
C GLY A 52 15.01 4.38 -2.98
N ASP A 53 14.02 5.26 -2.76
CA ASP A 53 14.19 6.47 -1.95
C ASP A 53 13.91 6.22 -0.45
N ILE A 54 14.27 7.23 0.34
CA ILE A 54 13.91 7.38 1.76
C ILE A 54 12.84 8.45 1.94
N VAL A 55 12.15 8.44 3.09
CA VAL A 55 11.16 9.46 3.44
C VAL A 55 11.85 10.75 3.86
N GLU A 56 11.47 11.86 3.25
CA GLU A 56 11.90 13.22 3.59
C GLU A 56 10.74 14.06 4.13
N ASP A 57 11.04 15.11 4.91
CA ASP A 57 10.04 16.06 5.43
C ASP A 57 9.15 16.65 4.32
N SER A 58 9.77 17.00 3.17
CA SER A 58 9.07 17.51 1.98
C SER A 58 8.04 16.55 1.39
N ASN A 59 8.10 15.25 1.73
CA ASN A 59 7.20 14.23 1.22
C ASN A 59 5.87 14.20 1.99
N LEU A 60 5.87 14.63 3.26
CA LEU A 60 4.71 14.52 4.16
C LEU A 60 3.49 15.32 3.70
N ASN A 61 3.68 16.31 2.81
CA ASN A 61 2.57 17.12 2.29
C ASN A 61 1.66 16.38 1.29
N ARG A 62 2.10 15.25 0.72
CA ARG A 62 1.40 14.59 -0.40
C ARG A 62 1.58 13.08 -0.47
N GLN A 63 2.43 12.51 0.38
CA GLN A 63 2.71 11.09 0.42
C GLN A 63 2.24 10.53 1.75
N ASN A 64 1.94 9.24 1.77
CA ASN A 64 1.26 8.59 2.87
C ASN A 64 2.23 8.16 3.97
N TYR A 65 3.02 9.11 4.45
CA TYR A 65 4.02 8.97 5.51
C TYR A 65 3.70 9.93 6.66
N SER A 66 4.33 9.69 7.79
CA SER A 66 4.21 10.47 9.01
C SER A 66 5.56 11.00 9.46
N TYR A 67 5.57 11.89 10.45
CA TYR A 67 6.80 12.49 10.96
C TYR A 67 7.79 11.44 11.50
N SER A 68 7.28 10.35 12.09
CA SER A 68 8.13 9.25 12.58
C SER A 68 8.81 8.44 11.49
N ASP A 69 8.38 8.58 10.24
CA ASP A 69 8.91 7.81 9.12
C ASP A 69 10.12 8.48 8.46
N ILE A 70 10.40 9.75 8.78
CA ILE A 70 11.51 10.51 8.18
C ILE A 70 12.84 9.76 8.38
N GLY A 71 13.57 9.58 7.29
CA GLY A 71 14.85 8.86 7.27
C GLY A 71 14.74 7.36 7.04
N LEU A 72 13.53 6.78 7.08
CA LEU A 72 13.32 5.37 6.75
C LEU A 72 13.21 5.17 5.23
N PRO A 73 13.55 3.98 4.70
CA PRO A 73 13.19 3.59 3.35
C PRO A 73 11.68 3.74 3.12
N LYS A 74 11.28 4.42 2.04
CA LYS A 74 9.86 4.64 1.71
C LYS A 74 9.06 3.34 1.72
N VAL A 75 9.64 2.28 1.17
CA VAL A 75 8.98 0.98 1.07
C VAL A 75 8.72 0.34 2.44
N GLU A 76 9.65 0.45 3.41
CA GLU A 76 9.48 -0.13 4.73
C GLU A 76 8.46 0.67 5.56
N ALA A 77 8.56 2.00 5.55
CA ALA A 77 7.57 2.86 6.21
C ALA A 77 6.15 2.62 5.68
N LEU A 78 6.01 2.48 4.36
CA LEU A 78 4.72 2.18 3.74
C LEU A 78 4.21 0.79 4.11
N LYS A 79 5.09 -0.22 4.20
CA LYS A 79 4.71 -1.57 4.63
C LYS A 79 4.18 -1.59 6.05
N ASP A 80 4.87 -0.95 6.99
CA ASP A 80 4.44 -0.88 8.38
C ASP A 80 3.09 -0.19 8.50
N ARG A 81 2.91 0.91 7.76
CA ARG A 81 1.62 1.59 7.65
C ARG A 81 0.52 0.68 7.13
N LEU A 82 0.73 -0.04 6.04
CA LEU A 82 -0.27 -0.94 5.45
C LEU A 82 -0.63 -2.10 6.40
N LEU A 83 0.36 -2.67 7.08
CA LEU A 83 0.14 -3.74 8.06
C LEU A 83 -0.61 -3.23 9.30
N SER A 84 -0.46 -1.95 9.68
CA SER A 84 -1.28 -1.33 10.73
C SER A 84 -2.77 -1.26 10.37
N ILE A 85 -3.11 -1.19 9.07
CA ILE A 85 -4.48 -1.18 8.56
C ILE A 85 -5.02 -2.61 8.42
N ASN A 86 -4.19 -3.52 7.90
CA ASN A 86 -4.52 -4.93 7.74
C ASN A 86 -3.30 -5.82 8.00
N ALA A 87 -3.18 -6.32 9.23
CA ALA A 87 -2.09 -7.20 9.63
C ALA A 87 -2.01 -8.53 8.85
N ASN A 88 -3.08 -8.94 8.16
CA ASN A 88 -3.12 -10.16 7.36
C ASN A 88 -2.78 -9.92 5.87
N ALA A 89 -2.51 -8.67 5.47
CA ALA A 89 -2.14 -8.36 4.11
C ALA A 89 -0.74 -8.90 3.77
N GLN A 90 -0.58 -9.40 2.56
CA GLN A 90 0.70 -9.85 2.01
C GLN A 90 1.40 -8.66 1.35
N ILE A 91 2.22 -7.96 2.12
CA ILE A 91 2.98 -6.80 1.65
C ILE A 91 4.44 -7.20 1.44
N LYS A 92 4.87 -7.26 0.18
CA LYS A 92 6.27 -7.45 -0.21
C LYS A 92 6.87 -6.10 -0.60
N VAL A 93 8.10 -5.87 -0.19
CA VAL A 93 8.83 -4.63 -0.48
C VAL A 93 10.20 -4.94 -1.06
N LEU A 94 10.64 -4.08 -1.96
CA LEU A 94 11.97 -4.12 -2.56
C LEU A 94 12.53 -2.69 -2.53
N HIS A 95 13.54 -2.45 -1.70
CA HIS A 95 14.22 -1.15 -1.63
C HIS A 95 15.27 -1.08 -2.74
N THR A 96 14.83 -0.80 -3.96
CA THR A 96 15.68 -0.73 -5.15
C THR A 96 15.02 0.12 -6.22
N PHE A 97 15.81 0.63 -7.16
CA PHE A 97 15.31 1.19 -8.41
C PHE A 97 15.02 0.07 -9.42
N ILE A 98 14.05 0.32 -10.30
CA ILE A 98 13.79 -0.55 -11.45
C ILE A 98 14.68 -0.06 -12.59
N GLU A 99 15.62 -0.89 -12.98
CA GLU A 99 16.49 -0.64 -14.13
C GLU A 99 15.78 -1.03 -15.44
N LYS A 100 16.17 -0.36 -16.54
CA LYS A 100 15.64 -0.64 -17.89
C LYS A 100 16.43 -1.73 -18.60
#